data_AF-A0A9P0CWR9-F1
#
_entry.id   AF-A0A9P0CWR9-F1
#
_cell.length_a   1.000
_cell.length_b   1.000
_cell.length_c   1.000
_cell.angle_alpha   90.00
_cell.angle_beta   90.00
_cell.angle_gamma   90.00
#
_symmetry.space_group_name_H-M   'P 1'
#
loop_
_entity.id
_entity.type
_entity.pdbx_description
1 polymer ?
#
loop_
_entity_poly.entity_id
_entity_poly.type
_entity_poly.pdbx_seq_one_letter_code
_entity_poly.pdbx_strand_id
1 'polypeptide(L)'
;MEELCTVSVNNNNVVNCVCIVWSLLKKRFSSRNFEEKTDIINSSRLKDPINLETKEEKLAKKFTRHFHVGFYEKYEWLTGCKTLKKLFCWPCLLYNIAEKTHWNSVGITDLNNFHKSVKRHVNSKI
;
A
#
# COMPACT_ATOMS: atom_id res chain seq x y z
N MET A 1 20.72 9.89 -7.50
CA MET A 1 19.79 8.78 -7.81
C MET A 1 19.63 7.98 -6.55
N GLU A 2 18.51 8.15 -5.83
CA GLU A 2 18.18 7.24 -4.72
C GLU A 2 17.61 5.95 -5.32
N GLU A 3 18.30 4.83 -5.11
CA GLU A 3 17.89 3.51 -5.58
C GLU A 3 16.54 3.12 -4.97
N LEU A 4 15.58 2.79 -5.84
CA LEU A 4 14.34 2.12 -5.48
C LEU A 4 14.67 0.65 -5.20
N CYS A 5 14.84 0.34 -3.91
CA CYS A 5 15.13 -0.97 -3.32
C CYS A 5 15.42 -2.11 -4.32
N THR A 6 16.69 -2.34 -4.64
CA THR A 6 17.17 -3.67 -5.04
C THR A 6 17.45 -4.48 -3.78
N VAL A 7 16.80 -5.63 -3.64
CA VAL A 7 17.13 -6.59 -2.58
C VAL A 7 18.58 -7.03 -2.79
N SER A 8 19.47 -6.58 -1.91
CA SER A 8 20.75 -7.26 -1.67
C SER A 8 20.86 -7.58 -0.18
N VAL A 9 21.11 -8.86 0.09
CA VAL A 9 21.43 -9.37 1.42
C VAL A 9 22.91 -9.11 1.63
N ASN A 10 23.28 -8.28 2.62
CA ASN A 10 24.54 -8.40 3.36
C ASN A 10 24.53 -7.60 4.67
N ASN A 11 25.22 -8.17 5.67
CA ASN A 11 25.14 -7.87 7.10
C ASN A 11 25.46 -6.41 7.50
N ASN A 12 24.69 -5.92 8.47
CA ASN A 12 24.93 -4.77 9.36
C ASN A 12 24.79 -3.33 8.83
N ASN A 13 24.05 -3.09 7.73
CA ASN A 13 23.51 -1.76 7.45
C ASN A 13 21.98 -1.78 7.56
N VAL A 14 21.40 -0.91 8.39
CA VAL A 14 19.95 -0.73 8.46
C VAL A 14 19.50 -0.03 7.18
N VAL A 15 19.33 -0.81 6.11
CA VAL A 15 18.76 -0.34 4.86
C VAL A 15 17.30 -0.01 5.14
N ASN A 16 17.01 1.27 5.28
CA ASN A 16 15.65 1.76 5.43
C ASN A 16 14.97 1.63 4.05
N CYS A 17 14.55 0.42 3.68
CA CYS A 17 13.94 0.20 2.36
C CYS A 17 12.62 0.97 2.29
N VAL A 18 12.63 1.99 1.44
CA VAL A 18 11.47 2.84 1.15
C VAL A 18 10.64 2.13 0.09
N CYS A 19 9.46 1.65 0.48
CA CYS A 19 8.53 1.02 -0.46
C CYS A 19 8.15 2.01 -1.60
N ILE A 20 7.85 1.51 -2.81
CA ILE A 20 7.47 2.37 -3.95
C ILE A 20 6.26 3.27 -3.64
N VAL A 21 5.32 2.78 -2.83
CA VAL A 21 4.16 3.54 -2.35
C VAL A 21 4.59 4.80 -1.59
N TRP A 22 5.63 4.73 -0.76
CA TRP A 22 6.13 5.91 -0.04
C TRP A 22 6.64 6.98 -1.02
N SER A 23 7.38 6.55 -2.04
CA SER A 23 7.86 7.44 -3.10
C SER A 23 6.68 8.09 -3.85
N LEU A 24 5.63 7.34 -4.17
CA LEU A 24 4.41 7.83 -4.81
C LEU A 24 3.62 8.83 -3.94
N LEU A 25 3.62 8.63 -2.61
CA LEU A 25 3.00 9.56 -1.67
C LEU A 25 3.79 10.88 -1.51
N LYS A 26 5.12 10.84 -1.68
CA LYS A 26 5.99 12.02 -1.63
C LYS A 26 5.96 12.82 -2.93
N LYS A 27 6.08 12.14 -4.07
CA LYS A 27 6.02 12.71 -5.42
C LYS A 27 4.99 11.93 -6.23
N ARG A 28 3.85 12.58 -6.48
CA ARG A 28 2.72 11.99 -7.21
C ARG A 28 3.16 11.46 -8.57
N PHE A 29 2.56 10.35 -8.99
CA PHE A 29 2.82 9.78 -10.31
C PHE A 29 2.69 10.80 -11.45
N SER A 30 1.64 11.62 -11.45
CA SER A 30 1.41 12.65 -12.47
C SER A 30 2.56 13.67 -12.61
N SER A 31 3.23 13.98 -11.49
CA SER A 31 4.35 14.94 -11.43
C SER A 31 5.72 14.35 -11.83
N ARG A 32 5.77 13.07 -12.19
CA ARG A 32 6.99 12.39 -12.63
C ARG A 32 7.23 12.54 -14.13
N ASN A 33 8.48 12.42 -14.54
CA ASN A 33 8.85 12.42 -15.95
C ASN A 33 8.45 11.09 -16.63
N PHE A 34 8.60 11.00 -17.95
CA PHE A 34 8.17 9.84 -18.72
C PHE A 34 8.91 8.54 -18.35
N GLU A 35 10.22 8.61 -18.13
CA GLU A 35 11.06 7.48 -17.75
C GLU A 35 10.68 6.94 -16.37
N GLU A 36 10.60 7.81 -15.35
CA GLU A 36 10.14 7.47 -14.00
C GLU A 36 8.75 6.83 -14.01
N LYS A 37 7.83 7.35 -14.85
CA LYS A 37 6.47 6.80 -14.98
C LYS A 37 6.51 5.40 -15.59
N THR A 38 7.34 5.20 -16.61
CA THR A 38 7.51 3.92 -17.31
C THR A 38 8.07 2.87 -16.36
N ASP A 39 9.10 3.22 -15.58
CA ASP A 39 9.69 2.32 -14.59
C ASP A 39 8.71 1.91 -13.50
N ILE A 40 7.89 2.85 -13.01
CA ILE A 40 6.88 2.58 -12.00
C ILE A 40 5.79 1.64 -12.55
N ILE A 41 5.36 1.83 -13.80
CA ILE A 41 4.38 0.94 -14.42
C ILE A 41 4.98 -0.46 -14.60
N ASN A 42 6.21 -0.55 -15.13
CA ASN A 42 6.88 -1.82 -15.44
C ASN A 42 7.26 -2.62 -14.18
N SER A 43 7.63 -1.95 -13.10
CA SER A 43 7.95 -2.61 -11.81
C SER A 43 6.74 -3.28 -11.15
N SER A 44 5.52 -3.03 -11.64
CA SER A 44 4.27 -3.59 -11.13
C SER A 44 4.02 -3.26 -9.64
N ARG A 45 2.83 -3.63 -9.14
CA ARG A 45 2.49 -3.45 -7.72
C ARG A 45 3.29 -4.43 -6.85
N LEU A 46 3.71 -3.98 -5.67
CA LEU A 46 4.36 -4.84 -4.69
C LEU A 46 3.33 -5.59 -3.84
N LYS A 47 3.52 -6.90 -3.71
CA LYS A 47 2.71 -7.81 -2.87
C LYS A 47 3.41 -8.17 -1.57
N ASP A 48 4.19 -7.24 -1.02
CA ASP A 48 5.03 -7.51 0.15
C ASP A 48 4.16 -7.92 1.35
N PRO A 49 4.53 -9.00 2.06
CA PRO A 49 3.91 -9.32 3.35
C PRO A 49 4.12 -8.14 4.31
N ILE A 50 3.01 -7.56 4.77
CA ILE A 50 3.03 -6.48 5.76
C ILE A 50 2.57 -7.00 7.12
N ASN A 51 3.29 -6.61 8.18
CA ASN A 51 2.91 -6.89 9.55
C ASN A 51 1.91 -5.84 10.04
N LEU A 52 0.71 -5.85 9.45
CA LEU A 52 -0.41 -4.99 9.84
C LEU A 52 -1.37 -5.78 10.74
N GLU A 53 -1.66 -5.23 11.91
CA GLU A 53 -2.64 -5.74 12.85
C GLU A 53 -3.63 -4.66 13.29
N THR A 54 -4.83 -5.06 13.65
CA THR A 54 -5.81 -4.18 14.29
C THR A 54 -6.39 -4.88 15.51
N LYS A 55 -6.37 -4.20 16.64
CA LYS A 55 -6.94 -4.68 17.90
C LYS A 55 -8.33 -4.09 18.07
N GLU A 56 -9.26 -4.89 18.55
CA GLU A 56 -10.64 -4.49 18.87
C GLU A 56 -11.02 -5.05 20.23
N GLU A 57 -11.75 -4.26 21.01
CA GLU A 57 -12.35 -4.70 22.26
C GLU A 57 -13.85 -4.48 22.20
N LYS A 58 -14.63 -5.56 22.37
CA LYS A 58 -16.09 -5.52 22.31
C LYS A 58 -16.67 -6.43 23.37
N LEU A 59 -17.54 -5.88 24.22
CA LEU A 59 -18.24 -6.62 25.28
C LEU A 59 -17.27 -7.49 26.10
N ALA A 60 -16.20 -6.88 26.61
CA ALA A 60 -15.11 -7.51 27.39
C ALA A 60 -14.27 -8.57 26.66
N LYS A 61 -14.48 -8.80 25.35
CA LYS A 61 -13.64 -9.68 24.54
C LYS A 61 -12.66 -8.87 23.70
N LYS A 62 -11.39 -9.27 23.71
CA LYS A 62 -10.32 -8.68 22.91
C LYS A 62 -10.05 -9.54 21.69
N PHE A 63 -10.00 -8.91 20.51
CA PHE A 63 -9.73 -9.55 19.24
C PHE A 63 -8.55 -8.85 18.56
N THR A 64 -7.68 -9.63 17.93
CA THR A 64 -6.62 -9.10 17.08
C THR A 64 -6.79 -9.69 15.68
N ARG A 65 -6.94 -8.81 14.69
CA ARG A 65 -6.94 -9.19 13.27
C ARG A 65 -5.57 -8.91 12.69
N HIS A 66 -5.07 -9.86 11.90
CA HIS A 66 -3.82 -9.72 11.17
C HIS A 66 -4.11 -9.65 9.68
N PHE A 67 -3.28 -8.90 8.96
CA PHE A 67 -3.35 -8.88 7.51
C PHE A 67 -3.04 -10.28 6.95
N HIS A 68 -3.84 -10.72 5.98
CA HIS A 68 -3.66 -12.00 5.31
C HIS A 68 -3.11 -11.77 3.91
N VAL A 69 -1.92 -12.29 3.61
CA VAL A 69 -1.23 -12.08 2.32
C VAL A 69 -2.06 -12.49 1.11
N GLY A 70 -2.93 -13.50 1.24
CA GLY A 70 -3.87 -13.92 0.20
C GLY A 70 -4.85 -12.82 -0.24
N PHE A 71 -4.98 -11.70 0.49
CA PHE A 71 -5.74 -10.55 0.03
C PHE A 71 -5.13 -9.90 -1.23
N TYR A 72 -3.83 -10.03 -1.48
CA TYR A 72 -3.21 -9.51 -2.71
C TYR A 72 -3.60 -10.29 -3.97
N GLU A 73 -3.98 -11.56 -3.81
CA GLU A 73 -4.53 -12.37 -4.90
C GLU A 73 -6.03 -12.18 -5.03
N LYS A 74 -6.73 -12.02 -3.91
CA LYS A 74 -8.17 -11.71 -3.93
C LYS A 74 -8.48 -10.35 -4.55
N TYR A 75 -7.61 -9.36 -4.35
CA TYR A 75 -7.82 -7.99 -4.81
C TYR A 75 -6.61 -7.53 -5.64
N GLU A 76 -6.70 -7.66 -6.95
CA GLU A 76 -5.59 -7.39 -7.87
C GLU A 76 -5.12 -5.93 -7.87
N TRP A 77 -5.95 -4.99 -7.42
CA TRP A 77 -5.58 -3.58 -7.28
C TRP A 77 -4.88 -3.28 -5.95
N LEU A 78 -4.87 -4.21 -5.00
CA LEU A 78 -4.35 -3.99 -3.64
C LEU A 78 -2.82 -4.07 -3.64
N THR A 79 -2.20 -3.11 -2.94
CA THR A 79 -0.75 -3.07 -2.68
C THR A 79 -0.50 -2.73 -1.21
N GLY A 80 0.60 -3.21 -0.66
CA GLY A 80 1.05 -2.85 0.68
C GLY A 80 2.27 -1.94 0.66
N CYS A 81 2.50 -1.28 1.80
CA CYS A 81 3.78 -0.67 2.09
C CYS A 81 4.27 -1.12 3.47
N LYS A 82 5.38 -1.87 3.49
CA LYS A 82 5.99 -2.37 4.74
C LYS A 82 6.47 -1.23 5.64
N THR A 83 7.08 -0.19 5.05
CA THR A 83 7.57 1.00 5.77
C THR A 83 6.45 1.71 6.51
N LEU A 84 5.28 1.86 5.88
CA LEU A 84 4.12 2.54 6.47
C LEU A 84 3.26 1.62 7.33
N LYS A 85 3.37 0.30 7.14
CA LYS A 85 2.42 -0.71 7.65
C LYS A 85 0.98 -0.36 7.25
N LYS A 86 0.76 -0.07 5.97
CA LYS A 86 -0.54 0.34 5.43
C LYS A 86 -0.83 -0.31 4.09
N LEU A 87 -2.11 -0.46 3.78
CA LEU A 87 -2.60 -0.93 2.48
C LEU A 87 -3.11 0.24 1.64
N PHE A 88 -2.98 0.12 0.33
CA PHE A 88 -3.38 1.13 -0.67
C PHE A 88 -3.94 0.47 -1.92
N CYS A 89 -4.53 1.27 -2.81
CA CYS A 89 -4.91 0.86 -4.15
C CYS A 89 -3.87 1.35 -5.15
N TRP A 90 -3.26 0.42 -5.88
CA TRP A 90 -2.22 0.72 -6.86
C TRP A 90 -2.71 1.63 -7.99
N PRO A 91 -3.81 1.32 -8.71
CA PRO A 91 -4.40 2.25 -9.68
C PRO A 91 -4.69 3.64 -9.10
N CYS A 92 -5.19 3.74 -7.86
CA CYS A 92 -5.46 5.05 -7.26
C CYS A 92 -4.19 5.85 -6.95
N LEU A 93 -3.07 5.19 -6.64
CA LEU A 93 -1.78 5.87 -6.46
C LEU A 93 -1.24 6.44 -7.78
N LEU A 94 -1.53 5.77 -8.91
CA LEU A 94 -1.03 6.18 -10.22
C LEU A 94 -1.94 7.21 -10.89
N TYR A 95 -3.26 7.00 -10.85
CA TYR A 95 -4.20 7.69 -11.75
C TYR A 95 -5.23 8.56 -11.05
N ASN A 96 -5.41 8.44 -9.73
CA ASN A 96 -6.39 9.29 -9.04
C ASN A 96 -5.77 10.64 -8.68
N ILE A 97 -6.05 11.63 -9.52
CA ILE A 97 -5.48 13.00 -9.45
C ILE A 97 -6.44 13.97 -8.75
N ALA A 98 -7.75 13.67 -8.71
CA ALA A 98 -8.79 14.60 -8.28
C ALA A 98 -8.93 14.67 -6.75
N GLU A 99 -8.94 13.53 -6.05
CA GLU A 99 -9.29 13.50 -4.63
C GLU A 99 -8.36 12.61 -3.79
N LYS A 100 -7.97 13.12 -2.62
CA LYS A 100 -7.26 12.34 -1.61
C LYS A 100 -8.23 11.42 -0.89
N THR A 101 -7.97 10.12 -0.98
CA THR A 101 -8.75 9.07 -0.32
C THR A 101 -7.86 8.23 0.59
N HIS A 102 -8.49 7.36 1.39
CA HIS A 102 -7.75 6.36 2.16
C HIS A 102 -6.94 5.40 1.28
N TRP A 103 -7.27 5.27 -0.01
CA TRP A 103 -6.62 4.33 -0.92
C TRP A 103 -5.42 4.91 -1.68
N ASN A 104 -5.23 6.23 -1.70
CA ASN A 104 -4.13 6.90 -2.42
C ASN A 104 -3.32 7.90 -1.58
N SER A 105 -3.69 8.14 -0.32
CA SER A 105 -3.03 9.15 0.51
C SER A 105 -2.82 8.71 1.96
N VAL A 106 -3.89 8.39 2.69
CA VAL A 106 -3.82 8.07 4.13
C VAL A 106 -3.34 6.64 4.36
N GLY A 107 -3.79 5.70 3.53
CA GLY A 107 -3.60 4.26 3.68
C GLY A 107 -4.58 3.62 4.66
N ILE A 108 -4.89 2.34 4.44
CA ILE A 108 -5.77 1.55 5.28
C ILE A 108 -4.94 0.83 6.36
N THR A 109 -5.33 1.04 7.61
CA THR A 109 -4.80 0.35 8.80
C THR A 109 -5.85 -0.46 9.55
N ASP A 110 -7.13 -0.17 9.36
CA ASP A 110 -8.24 -0.83 10.07
C ASP A 110 -8.68 -2.12 9.34
N LEU A 111 -8.21 -3.25 9.86
CA LEU A 111 -8.58 -4.58 9.39
C LEU A 111 -9.97 -5.02 9.85
N ASN A 112 -10.55 -4.42 10.90
CA ASN A 112 -11.90 -4.76 11.36
C ASN A 112 -12.95 -4.31 10.35
N ASN A 113 -12.74 -3.15 9.72
CA ASN A 113 -13.62 -2.62 8.68
C ASN A 113 -13.06 -2.78 7.26
N PHE A 114 -11.98 -3.53 7.07
CA PHE A 114 -11.32 -3.67 5.77
C PHE A 114 -12.28 -4.14 4.67
N HIS A 115 -13.07 -5.20 4.90
CA HIS A 115 -14.03 -5.69 3.91
C HIS A 115 -15.09 -4.64 3.52
N LYS A 116 -15.57 -3.84 4.48
CA LYS A 116 -16.50 -2.75 4.21
C LYS A 116 -15.83 -1.65 3.37
N SER A 117 -14.58 -1.31 3.72
CA SER A 117 -13.78 -0.34 2.97
C SER A 117 -13.54 -0.79 1.53
N VAL A 118 -13.18 -2.06 1.33
CA VAL A 118 -13.02 -2.71 0.02
C VAL A 118 -14.31 -2.65 -0.78
N LYS A 119 -15.44 -3.08 -0.20
CA LYS A 119 -16.74 -3.06 -0.89
C LYS A 119 -17.11 -1.65 -1.34
N ARG A 120 -16.92 -0.65 -0.47
CA ARG A 120 -17.15 0.76 -0.82
C ARG A 120 -16.23 1.21 -1.95
N HIS A 121 -14.95 0.85 -1.91
CA HIS A 121 -13.97 1.21 -2.93
C HIS A 121 -14.34 0.69 -4.31
N VAL A 122 -14.62 -0.62 -4.41
CA VAL A 122 -14.98 -1.28 -5.66
C VAL A 122 -16.30 -0.74 -6.23
N ASN A 123 -17.23 -0.34 -5.36
CA ASN A 123 -18.52 0.21 -5.77
C ASN A 123 -18.50 1.72 -6.05
N SER A 124 -17.42 2.41 -5.67
CA SER A 124 -17.24 3.81 -6.03
C SER A 124 -16.90 3.87 -7.51
N LYS A 125 -17.58 4.74 -8.27
CA LYS A 125 -17.13 5.03 -9.63
C LYS A 125 -15.73 5.64 -9.51
N ILE A 126 -14.71 4.93 -9.99
CA ILE A 126 -13.37 5.47 -10.21
C ILE A 126 -13.42 6.34 -11.47
#